data_AF-A0A9P0MAA4-F1
#
_entry.id   AF-A0A9P0MAA4-F1
#
_cell.length_a   1.000
_cell.length_b   1.000
_cell.length_c   1.000
_cell.angle_alpha   90.00
_cell.angle_beta   90.00
_cell.angle_gamma   90.00
#
_symmetry.space_group_name_H-M   'P 1'
#
loop_
_entity.id
_entity.type
_entity.pdbx_description
1 polymer ?
#
loop_
_entity_poly.entity_id
_entity_poly.type
_entity_poly.pdbx_seq_one_letter_code
_entity_poly.pdbx_strand_id
1 'polypeptide(L)'
;MFRHEGKYPQRRSHLALEKYRLDRPNVYNSGGLLPTNGPEWFRIRSVLQKGLSSPQAVKRFLKGSDQIIQEWIEFIGQPPKKHRNDYLPEISRLFLELTGYSMLDIRLDSFSYHEHQKHSRTSRLIKAAYVTNSCILKTDNGPQLWRKFETPLYRKLRKSQEYMEDVAIDLLSLKMSLFKERDKYTPLTLLETYLSSPELDFKDIIGVICDFLLAGIDTVSVIIYHLEVWEVFGLARFTRQNCV
;
A
#
# COMPACT_ATOMS: atom_id res chain seq x y z
N MET A 1 -25.59 8.16 7.19
CA MET A 1 -24.42 8.21 8.10
C MET A 1 -23.31 9.11 7.55
N PHE A 2 -22.73 8.86 6.36
CA PHE A 2 -21.62 9.68 5.82
C PHE A 2 -21.96 11.09 5.29
N ARG A 3 -23.25 11.46 5.18
CA ARG A 3 -23.66 12.82 4.71
C ARG A 3 -23.53 13.92 5.77
N HIS A 4 -23.23 13.59 7.03
CA HIS A 4 -23.16 14.55 8.15
C HIS A 4 -21.75 14.88 8.62
N GLU A 5 -20.70 14.33 8.01
CA GLU A 5 -19.29 14.56 8.41
C GLU A 5 -18.68 15.87 7.86
N GLY A 6 -19.47 16.67 7.15
CA GLY A 6 -19.02 17.92 6.52
C GLY A 6 -18.08 17.69 5.33
N LYS A 7 -17.45 18.77 4.85
CA LYS A 7 -16.52 18.72 3.70
C LYS A 7 -15.22 17.95 4.00
N TYR A 8 -14.87 17.83 5.29
CA TYR A 8 -13.61 17.26 5.75
C TYR A 8 -13.88 16.23 6.85
N PRO A 9 -14.07 14.94 6.51
CA PRO A 9 -14.22 13.90 7.51
C PRO A 9 -12.94 13.80 8.36
N GLN A 10 -13.10 13.64 9.68
CA GLN A 10 -11.97 13.51 10.61
C GLN A 10 -11.78 12.06 11.04
N ARG A 11 -10.66 11.47 10.65
CA ARG A 11 -10.19 10.15 11.08
C ARG A 11 -9.01 10.35 12.03
N ARG A 12 -9.27 10.19 13.33
CA ARG A 12 -8.22 10.23 14.36
C ARG A 12 -7.50 8.87 14.43
N SER A 13 -6.76 8.52 13.40
CA SER A 13 -5.96 7.29 13.33
C SER A 13 -4.58 7.57 12.73
N HIS A 14 -3.68 6.59 12.86
CA HIS A 14 -2.30 6.68 12.36
C HIS A 14 -1.50 7.82 13.03
N LEU A 15 -1.80 8.15 14.28
CA LEU A 15 -1.28 9.35 14.95
C LEU A 15 0.25 9.27 15.17
N ALA A 16 0.76 8.06 15.40
CA ALA A 16 2.21 7.84 15.49
C ALA A 16 2.91 7.97 14.13
N LEU A 17 2.25 7.59 13.04
CA LEU A 17 2.75 7.79 11.69
C LEU A 17 2.73 9.27 11.31
N GLU A 18 1.67 9.99 11.68
CA GLU A 18 1.58 11.45 11.50
C GLU A 18 2.76 12.13 12.19
N LYS A 19 3.01 11.82 13.47
CA LYS A 19 4.18 12.35 14.20
C LYS A 19 5.49 12.03 13.48
N TYR A 20 5.70 10.77 13.08
CA TYR A 20 6.93 10.36 12.37
C TYR A 20 7.21 11.23 11.14
N ARG A 21 6.17 11.53 10.34
CA ARG A 21 6.32 12.33 9.12
C ARG A 21 6.48 13.81 9.41
N LEU A 22 5.73 14.37 10.36
CA LEU A 22 5.84 15.77 10.76
C LEU A 22 7.18 16.10 11.43
N ASP A 23 7.81 15.13 12.10
CA ASP A 23 9.17 15.27 12.64
C ASP A 23 10.25 15.27 11.53
N ARG A 24 9.90 14.99 10.27
CA ARG A 24 10.80 14.89 9.12
C ARG A 24 10.36 15.84 7.98
N PRO A 25 10.33 17.17 8.23
CA PRO A 25 9.88 18.16 7.24
C PRO A 25 10.80 18.24 6.00
N ASN A 26 12.01 17.69 6.10
CA ASN A 26 12.91 17.53 4.96
C ASN A 26 12.43 16.47 3.95
N VAL A 27 11.57 15.54 4.36
CA VAL A 27 11.05 14.45 3.51
C VAL A 27 9.55 14.59 3.24
N TYR A 28 8.76 15.06 4.21
CA TYR A 28 7.30 15.17 4.09
C TYR A 28 6.83 16.60 4.33
N ASN A 29 5.76 17.02 3.65
CA ASN A 29 5.06 18.27 3.96
C ASN A 29 3.96 18.09 5.00
N SER A 30 3.39 16.89 5.09
CA SER A 30 2.24 16.58 5.93
C SER A 30 2.33 15.15 6.46
N GLY A 31 1.30 14.73 7.20
CA GLY A 31 1.14 13.33 7.59
C GLY A 31 0.89 12.39 6.40
N GLY A 32 0.66 12.88 5.18
CA GLY A 32 0.24 12.08 4.02
C GLY A 32 -1.27 11.82 3.98
N LEU A 33 -1.74 10.96 3.09
CA LEU A 33 -3.16 10.69 2.86
C LEU A 33 -3.84 9.97 4.02
N LEU A 34 -3.16 9.01 4.67
CA LEU A 34 -3.77 8.20 5.73
C LEU A 34 -3.99 8.95 7.05
N PRO A 35 -2.99 9.69 7.59
CA PRO A 35 -3.10 10.32 8.91
C PRO A 35 -3.65 11.75 8.86
N THR A 36 -3.44 12.46 7.74
CA THR A 36 -3.84 13.87 7.62
C THR A 36 -5.35 13.99 7.49
N ASN A 37 -5.89 15.09 8.03
CA ASN A 37 -7.30 15.44 7.98
C ASN A 37 -7.49 16.88 7.47
N GLY A 38 -8.74 17.30 7.28
CA GLY A 38 -9.03 18.71 7.00
C GLY A 38 -8.72 19.14 5.55
N PRO A 39 -8.45 20.43 5.33
CA PRO A 39 -8.15 20.99 4.01
C PRO A 39 -6.95 20.34 3.33
N GLU A 40 -5.92 19.97 4.09
CA GLU A 40 -4.70 19.39 3.54
C GLU A 40 -4.93 17.97 3.00
N TRP A 41 -5.65 17.15 3.75
CA TRP A 41 -6.11 15.85 3.27
C TRP A 41 -6.95 15.99 1.99
N PHE A 42 -7.82 17.01 1.94
CA PHE A 42 -8.67 17.25 0.78
C PHE A 42 -7.86 17.67 -0.45
N ARG A 43 -6.82 18.50 -0.27
CA ARG A 43 -5.87 18.88 -1.34
C ARG A 43 -5.26 17.64 -1.97
N ILE A 44 -4.63 16.79 -1.15
CA ILE A 44 -3.96 15.56 -1.60
C ILE A 44 -4.98 14.61 -2.26
N ARG A 45 -6.08 14.31 -1.56
CA ARG A 45 -7.10 13.37 -2.04
C ARG A 45 -7.75 13.81 -3.35
N SER A 46 -8.03 15.10 -3.53
CA SER A 46 -8.72 15.60 -4.71
C SER A 46 -7.92 15.38 -6.00
N VAL A 47 -6.59 15.40 -5.91
CA VAL A 47 -5.71 15.09 -7.04
C VAL A 47 -5.70 13.58 -7.30
N LEU A 48 -5.49 12.78 -6.25
CA LEU A 48 -5.42 11.31 -6.37
C LEU A 48 -6.71 10.68 -6.88
N GLN A 49 -7.87 11.15 -6.41
CA GLN A 49 -9.16 10.58 -6.77
C GLN A 49 -9.46 10.70 -8.27
N LYS A 50 -9.01 11.79 -8.93
CA LYS A 50 -9.18 11.96 -10.38
C LYS A 50 -8.45 10.87 -11.16
N GLY A 51 -7.23 10.54 -10.71
CA GLY A 51 -6.39 9.53 -11.35
C GLY A 51 -6.82 8.09 -11.09
N LEU A 52 -7.48 7.81 -9.96
CA LEU A 52 -7.82 6.43 -9.56
C LEU A 52 -9.27 6.03 -9.84
N SER A 53 -10.22 6.96 -9.71
CA SER A 53 -11.64 6.61 -9.69
C SER A 53 -12.37 6.80 -11.02
N SER A 54 -11.69 7.28 -12.06
CA SER A 54 -12.31 7.40 -13.38
C SER A 54 -12.42 6.02 -14.06
N PRO A 55 -13.53 5.72 -14.77
CA PRO A 55 -13.66 4.45 -15.51
C PRO A 55 -12.52 4.22 -16.51
N GLN A 56 -11.99 5.30 -17.09
CA GLN A 56 -10.86 5.25 -18.01
C GLN A 56 -9.57 4.84 -17.30
N ALA A 57 -9.32 5.37 -16.09
CA ALA A 57 -8.16 4.97 -15.30
C ALA A 57 -8.23 3.49 -14.92
N VAL A 58 -9.38 3.01 -14.42
CA VAL A 58 -9.57 1.60 -14.07
C VAL A 58 -9.28 0.70 -15.28
N LYS A 59 -9.81 1.03 -16.46
CA LYS A 59 -9.61 0.25 -17.69
C LYS A 59 -8.13 0.12 -18.09
N ARG A 60 -7.29 1.11 -17.80
CA ARG A 60 -5.84 1.05 -18.08
C ARG A 60 -5.13 -0.01 -17.24
N PHE A 61 -5.57 -0.22 -16.01
CA PHE A 61 -4.92 -1.18 -15.11
C PHE A 61 -5.37 -2.62 -15.37
N LEU A 62 -6.62 -2.84 -15.80
CA LEU A 62 -7.22 -4.18 -15.92
C LEU A 62 -6.33 -5.19 -16.67
N LYS A 63 -5.79 -4.81 -17.85
CA LYS A 63 -5.00 -5.73 -18.67
C LYS A 63 -3.72 -6.18 -17.96
N GLY A 64 -2.97 -5.26 -17.37
CA GLY A 64 -1.72 -5.61 -16.68
C GLY A 64 -1.96 -6.26 -15.33
N SER A 65 -3.04 -5.88 -14.62
CA SER A 65 -3.46 -6.57 -13.41
C SER A 65 -3.84 -8.02 -13.69
N ASP A 66 -4.59 -8.30 -14.76
CA ASP A 66 -4.92 -9.66 -15.18
C ASP A 66 -3.66 -10.47 -15.47
N GLN A 67 -2.71 -9.91 -16.23
CA GLN A 67 -1.43 -10.57 -16.49
C GLN A 67 -0.67 -10.91 -15.19
N ILE A 68 -0.56 -9.96 -14.26
CA ILE A 68 0.08 -10.18 -12.96
C ILE A 68 -0.62 -11.29 -12.16
N ILE A 69 -1.95 -11.33 -12.21
CA ILE A 69 -2.74 -12.37 -11.54
C ILE A 69 -2.49 -13.73 -12.19
N GLN A 70 -2.42 -13.82 -13.53
CA GLN A 70 -2.08 -15.08 -14.21
C GLN A 70 -0.67 -15.56 -13.84
N GLU A 71 0.32 -14.69 -13.86
CA GLU A 71 1.70 -15.01 -13.43
C GLU A 71 1.73 -15.50 -11.97
N TRP A 72 0.92 -14.91 -11.09
CA TRP A 72 0.78 -15.35 -9.72
C TRP A 72 0.12 -16.73 -9.61
N ILE A 73 -0.97 -16.99 -10.36
CA ILE A 73 -1.65 -18.29 -10.41
C ILE A 73 -0.68 -19.39 -10.87
N GLU A 74 0.10 -19.12 -11.92
CA GLU A 74 1.14 -20.02 -12.40
C GLU A 74 2.20 -20.29 -11.32
N PHE A 75 2.61 -19.25 -10.59
CA PHE A 75 3.57 -19.37 -9.50
C PHE A 75 3.04 -20.23 -8.33
N ILE A 76 1.81 -19.99 -7.85
CA ILE A 76 1.23 -20.77 -6.74
C ILE A 76 0.81 -22.18 -7.14
N GLY A 77 0.51 -22.41 -8.43
CA GLY A 77 0.14 -23.71 -8.98
C GLY A 77 1.31 -24.69 -9.07
N GLN A 78 2.55 -24.21 -8.93
CA GLN A 78 3.72 -25.09 -8.87
C GLN A 78 3.68 -25.97 -7.63
N PRO A 79 4.02 -27.28 -7.75
CA PRO A 79 3.96 -28.22 -6.64
C PRO A 79 4.79 -27.68 -5.46
N PRO A 80 4.17 -27.48 -4.29
CA PRO A 80 4.83 -26.75 -3.23
C PRO A 80 5.93 -27.64 -2.61
N LYS A 81 7.10 -27.06 -2.32
CA LYS A 81 8.19 -27.79 -1.65
C LYS A 81 7.82 -28.28 -0.23
N LYS A 82 6.76 -27.72 0.36
CA LYS A 82 6.13 -28.09 1.63
C LYS A 82 4.63 -27.77 1.56
N HIS A 83 3.77 -28.53 2.24
CA HIS A 83 2.37 -28.14 2.40
C HIS A 83 2.26 -26.69 2.93
N ARG A 84 1.69 -25.79 2.10
CA ARG A 84 1.37 -24.42 2.49
C ARG A 84 -0.04 -24.41 3.08
N ASN A 85 -0.12 -24.24 4.40
CA ASN A 85 -1.39 -24.04 5.09
C ASN A 85 -1.76 -22.55 5.22
N ASP A 86 -0.84 -21.65 4.88
CA ASP A 86 -1.01 -20.20 4.95
C ASP A 86 -0.60 -19.55 3.62
N TYR A 87 -1.58 -18.98 2.91
CA TYR A 87 -1.40 -18.26 1.65
C TYR A 87 -1.31 -16.75 1.84
N LEU A 88 -1.52 -16.23 3.06
CA LEU A 88 -1.49 -14.80 3.32
C LEU A 88 -0.18 -14.14 2.84
N PRO A 89 1.03 -14.73 3.04
CA PRO A 89 2.26 -14.16 2.51
C PRO A 89 2.31 -14.07 0.98
N GLU A 90 1.73 -15.04 0.28
CA GLU A 90 1.69 -15.06 -1.20
C GLU A 90 0.69 -14.05 -1.74
N ILE A 91 -0.44 -13.89 -1.05
CA ILE A 91 -1.44 -12.87 -1.36
C ILE A 91 -0.84 -11.47 -1.12
N SER A 92 -0.10 -11.26 -0.03
CA SER A 92 0.61 -10.00 0.22
C SER A 92 1.62 -9.66 -0.87
N ARG A 93 2.29 -10.65 -1.48
CA ARG A 93 3.16 -10.44 -2.64
C ARG A 93 2.37 -10.02 -3.87
N LEU A 94 1.26 -10.69 -4.16
CA LEU A 94 0.38 -10.32 -5.28
C LEU A 94 -0.04 -8.86 -5.15
N PHE A 95 -0.51 -8.44 -3.98
CA PHE A 95 -0.94 -7.07 -3.79
C PHE A 95 0.19 -6.05 -3.79
N LEU A 96 1.39 -6.43 -3.35
CA LEU A 96 2.57 -5.59 -3.52
C LEU A 96 2.87 -5.38 -5.03
N GLU A 97 2.85 -6.45 -5.83
CA GLU A 97 3.07 -6.36 -7.29
C GLU A 97 2.01 -5.48 -7.96
N LEU A 98 0.73 -5.71 -7.66
CA LEU A 98 -0.39 -4.93 -8.19
C LEU A 98 -0.30 -3.46 -7.77
N THR A 99 0.15 -3.17 -6.55
CA THR A 99 0.35 -1.80 -6.08
C THR A 99 1.50 -1.13 -6.82
N GLY A 100 2.63 -1.81 -6.98
CA GLY A 100 3.76 -1.31 -7.77
C GLY A 100 3.35 -1.01 -9.21
N TYR A 101 2.63 -1.93 -9.84
CA TYR A 101 2.15 -1.75 -11.21
C TYR A 101 1.13 -0.61 -11.34
N SER A 102 0.07 -0.62 -10.53
CA SER A 102 -1.03 0.35 -10.69
C SER A 102 -0.65 1.76 -10.23
N MET A 103 0.08 1.89 -9.14
CA MET A 103 0.40 3.20 -8.57
C MET A 103 1.68 3.80 -9.17
N LEU A 104 2.72 2.97 -9.35
CA LEU A 104 4.05 3.46 -9.75
C LEU A 104 4.38 3.18 -11.21
N ASP A 105 3.59 2.33 -11.89
CA ASP A 105 3.91 1.79 -13.21
C ASP A 105 5.31 1.14 -13.21
N ILE A 106 5.54 0.27 -12.21
CA ILE A 106 6.77 -0.48 -11.97
C ILE A 106 6.42 -1.95 -11.66
N ARG A 107 7.07 -2.89 -12.34
CA ARG A 107 7.07 -4.31 -11.95
C ARG A 107 8.11 -4.52 -10.85
N LEU A 108 7.68 -5.01 -9.69
CA LEU A 108 8.56 -5.27 -8.54
C LEU A 108 9.18 -6.67 -8.59
N ASP A 109 8.66 -7.53 -9.48
CA ASP A 109 9.10 -8.91 -9.65
C ASP A 109 9.02 -9.71 -8.33
N SER A 110 7.98 -9.43 -7.55
CA SER A 110 7.79 -9.96 -6.19
C SER A 110 7.58 -11.47 -6.13
N PHE A 111 7.32 -12.10 -7.27
CA PHE A 111 7.17 -13.55 -7.42
C PHE A 111 8.49 -14.27 -7.70
N SER A 112 9.56 -13.54 -8.06
CA SER A 112 10.84 -14.16 -8.37
C SER A 112 11.45 -14.87 -7.16
N TYR A 113 12.27 -15.88 -7.43
CA TYR A 113 12.95 -16.64 -6.38
C TYR A 113 13.84 -15.74 -5.49
N HIS A 114 14.50 -14.73 -6.08
CA HIS A 114 15.30 -13.77 -5.34
C HIS A 114 14.43 -12.93 -4.39
N GLU A 115 13.29 -12.44 -4.88
CA GLU A 115 12.38 -11.62 -4.08
C GLU A 115 11.67 -12.38 -2.96
N HIS A 116 11.74 -13.71 -2.94
CA HIS A 116 11.29 -14.55 -1.82
C HIS A 116 12.29 -14.67 -0.67
N GLN A 117 13.52 -14.21 -0.85
CA GLN A 117 14.52 -14.25 0.21
C GLN A 117 14.19 -13.24 1.31
N LYS A 118 14.47 -13.61 2.57
CA LYS A 118 14.13 -12.81 3.77
C LYS A 118 14.61 -11.35 3.72
N HIS A 119 15.72 -11.09 3.03
CA HIS A 119 16.36 -9.78 2.97
C HIS A 119 16.11 -9.03 1.64
N SER A 120 15.30 -9.61 0.75
CA SER A 120 14.92 -8.98 -0.52
C SER A 120 14.10 -7.71 -0.30
N ARG A 121 13.97 -6.90 -1.37
CA ARG A 121 13.26 -5.63 -1.30
C ARG A 121 11.80 -5.84 -0.90
N THR A 122 11.10 -6.72 -1.62
CA THR A 122 9.67 -6.99 -1.46
C THR A 122 9.36 -7.69 -0.14
N SER A 123 10.17 -8.67 0.28
CA SER A 123 10.00 -9.33 1.59
C SER A 123 10.12 -8.33 2.74
N ARG A 124 11.06 -7.41 2.65
CA ARG A 124 11.24 -6.35 3.66
C ARG A 124 10.13 -5.30 3.60
N LEU A 125 9.59 -4.98 2.42
CA LEU A 125 8.45 -4.06 2.28
C LEU A 125 7.20 -4.65 2.95
N ILE A 126 6.87 -5.91 2.65
CA ILE A 126 5.74 -6.62 3.26
C ILE A 126 5.90 -6.64 4.78
N LYS A 127 7.10 -6.98 5.26
CA LYS A 127 7.39 -6.97 6.70
C LYS A 127 7.24 -5.56 7.31
N ALA A 128 7.68 -4.51 6.62
CA ALA A 128 7.61 -3.14 7.10
C ALA A 128 6.14 -2.65 7.18
N ALA A 129 5.31 -2.99 6.19
CA ALA A 129 3.88 -2.71 6.20
C ALA A 129 3.19 -3.44 7.38
N TYR A 130 3.43 -4.74 7.54
CA TYR A 130 2.91 -5.52 8.65
C TYR A 130 3.29 -4.96 10.02
N VAL A 131 4.57 -4.66 10.22
CA VAL A 131 5.06 -4.07 11.47
C VAL A 131 4.40 -2.71 11.71
N THR A 132 4.28 -1.87 10.68
CA THR A 132 3.61 -0.57 10.78
C THR A 132 2.17 -0.73 11.23
N ASN A 133 1.37 -1.55 10.53
CA ASN A 133 -0.04 -1.78 10.83
C ASN A 133 -0.24 -2.33 12.25
N SER A 134 0.60 -3.28 12.67
CA SER A 134 0.56 -3.82 14.04
C SER A 134 0.93 -2.79 15.12
N CYS A 135 1.73 -1.77 14.77
CA CYS A 135 2.10 -0.69 15.67
C CYS A 135 0.99 0.37 15.75
N ILE A 136 0.38 0.77 14.62
CA ILE A 136 -0.65 1.81 14.55
C ILE A 136 -1.78 1.54 15.53
N LEU A 137 -2.37 0.33 15.49
CA LEU A 137 -3.50 -0.02 16.36
C LEU A 137 -3.15 0.14 17.85
N LYS A 138 -1.92 -0.22 18.23
CA LYS A 138 -1.43 -0.15 19.60
C LYS A 138 -1.04 1.28 20.00
N THR A 139 -0.50 2.07 19.08
CA THR A 139 -0.13 3.48 19.35
C THR A 139 -1.34 4.40 19.43
N ASP A 140 -2.40 4.12 18.65
CA ASP A 140 -3.61 4.93 18.63
C ASP A 140 -4.46 4.71 19.88
N ASN A 141 -4.62 3.45 20.30
CA ASN A 141 -5.47 3.07 21.44
C ASN A 141 -4.73 2.97 22.78
N GLY A 142 -3.39 2.88 22.77
CA GLY A 142 -2.57 2.78 23.96
C GLY A 142 -2.21 4.14 24.57
N PRO A 143 -1.51 4.15 25.73
CA PRO A 143 -0.95 5.36 26.30
C PRO A 143 -0.02 6.05 25.29
N GLN A 144 -0.33 7.29 24.92
CA GLN A 144 0.35 8.01 23.83
C GLN A 144 1.71 8.62 24.26
N LEU A 145 2.46 7.90 25.10
CA LEU A 145 3.79 8.31 25.60
C LEU A 145 4.78 8.53 24.45
N TRP A 146 4.56 7.85 23.31
CA TRP A 146 5.33 8.01 22.08
C TRP A 146 5.31 9.43 21.51
N ARG A 147 4.36 10.29 21.93
CA ARG A 147 4.34 11.70 21.56
C ARG A 147 5.55 12.46 22.10
N LYS A 148 6.10 12.05 23.25
CA LYS A 148 7.21 12.73 23.92
C LYS A 148 8.48 11.88 24.04
N PHE A 149 8.35 10.55 24.07
CA PHE A 149 9.46 9.63 24.30
C PHE A 149 9.58 8.58 23.19
N GLU A 150 10.80 8.18 22.85
CA GLU A 150 11.08 7.10 21.88
C GLU A 150 10.75 5.72 22.49
N THR A 151 9.46 5.40 22.59
CA THR A 151 9.00 4.11 23.12
C THR A 151 9.43 2.94 22.20
N PRO A 152 9.55 1.71 22.72
CA PRO A 152 9.91 0.55 21.89
C PRO A 152 8.95 0.32 20.71
N LEU A 153 7.67 0.62 20.89
CA LEU A 153 6.65 0.49 19.84
C LEU A 153 6.84 1.56 18.75
N TYR A 154 7.06 2.82 19.15
CA TYR A 154 7.33 3.91 18.22
C TYR A 154 8.63 3.67 17.44
N ARG A 155 9.69 3.18 18.11
CA ARG A 155 10.94 2.82 17.45
C ARG A 155 10.78 1.74 16.40
N LYS A 156 9.90 0.75 16.64
CA LYS A 156 9.57 -0.29 15.66
C LYS A 156 8.86 0.31 14.44
N LEU A 157 7.86 1.17 14.67
CA LEU A 157 7.17 1.90 13.59
C LEU A 157 8.16 2.73 12.79
N ARG A 158 9.00 3.53 13.46
CA ARG A 158 10.01 4.40 12.84
C ARG A 158 10.94 3.61 11.91
N LYS A 159 11.52 2.51 12.37
CA LYS A 159 12.43 1.68 11.54
C LYS A 159 11.75 1.09 10.31
N SER A 160 10.47 0.71 10.43
CA SER A 160 9.70 0.21 9.29
C SER A 160 9.38 1.32 8.29
N GLN A 161 9.02 2.50 8.79
CA GLN A 161 8.74 3.67 7.95
C GLN A 161 10.00 4.16 7.23
N GLU A 162 11.16 4.19 7.91
CA GLU A 162 12.44 4.54 7.30
C GLU A 162 12.75 3.65 6.09
N TYR A 163 12.53 2.34 6.22
CA TYR A 163 12.73 1.44 5.08
C TYR A 163 11.73 1.65 3.93
N MET A 164 10.46 1.89 4.23
CA MET A 164 9.46 2.15 3.18
C MET A 164 9.70 3.49 2.49
N GLU A 165 10.14 4.50 3.23
CA GLU A 165 10.54 5.81 2.74
C GLU A 165 11.72 5.70 1.78
N ASP A 166 12.80 5.00 2.17
CA ASP A 166 13.96 4.77 1.32
C ASP A 166 13.54 4.12 -0.01
N VAL A 167 12.70 3.08 0.05
CA VAL A 167 12.22 2.41 -1.15
C VAL A 167 11.29 3.30 -1.98
N ALA A 168 10.44 4.10 -1.36
CA ALA A 168 9.57 5.03 -2.08
C ALA A 168 10.39 6.08 -2.85
N ILE A 169 11.43 6.63 -2.21
CA ILE A 169 12.36 7.58 -2.82
C ILE A 169 13.11 6.92 -3.99
N ASP A 170 13.60 5.69 -3.81
CA ASP A 170 14.28 4.94 -4.87
C ASP A 170 13.37 4.72 -6.09
N LEU A 171 12.15 4.24 -5.87
CA LEU A 171 11.18 3.95 -6.93
C LEU A 171 10.75 5.23 -7.66
N LEU A 172 10.54 6.31 -6.92
CA LEU A 172 10.19 7.61 -7.49
C LEU A 172 11.35 8.17 -8.32
N SER A 173 12.58 8.08 -7.81
CA SER A 173 13.79 8.52 -8.51
C SER A 173 14.00 7.75 -9.82
N LEU A 174 13.80 6.43 -9.79
CA LEU A 174 13.81 5.57 -10.97
C LEU A 174 12.76 5.99 -11.99
N LYS A 175 11.53 6.28 -11.55
CA LYS A 175 10.48 6.72 -12.50
C LYS A 175 10.79 8.09 -13.10
N MET A 176 11.34 9.00 -12.31
CA MET A 176 11.71 10.33 -12.77
C MET A 176 12.85 10.31 -13.79
N SER A 177 13.82 9.38 -13.70
CA SER A 177 14.86 9.25 -14.72
C SER A 177 14.27 8.81 -16.06
N LEU A 178 13.37 7.82 -16.04
CA LEU A 178 12.65 7.34 -17.24
C LEU A 178 11.72 8.40 -17.83
N PHE A 179 11.11 9.24 -17.00
CA PHE A 179 10.17 10.28 -17.45
C PHE A 179 10.82 11.31 -18.39
N LYS A 180 12.12 11.61 -18.19
CA LYS A 180 12.85 12.61 -18.97
C LYS A 180 13.12 12.18 -20.41
N GLU A 181 13.03 10.89 -20.70
CA GLU A 181 13.35 10.29 -22.00
C GLU A 181 12.11 9.98 -22.83
N ARG A 182 10.91 10.40 -22.39
CA ARG A 182 9.65 10.00 -23.02
C ARG A 182 9.34 10.75 -24.32
N ASP A 183 8.66 10.04 -25.22
CA ASP A 183 7.99 10.62 -26.38
C ASP A 183 6.72 11.40 -25.97
N LYS A 184 6.46 12.52 -26.66
CA LYS A 184 5.36 13.45 -26.38
C LYS A 184 3.97 12.81 -26.60
N TYR A 185 3.90 11.76 -27.42
CA TYR A 185 2.64 11.13 -27.81
C TYR A 185 2.17 10.02 -26.88
N THR A 186 3.02 9.53 -25.98
CA THR A 186 2.64 8.49 -25.01
C THR A 186 1.72 9.09 -23.94
N PRO A 187 0.59 8.45 -23.58
CA PRO A 187 -0.23 8.88 -22.44
C PRO A 187 0.55 8.84 -21.13
N LEU A 188 0.30 9.80 -20.24
CA LEU A 188 0.93 9.81 -18.91
C LEU A 188 0.45 8.62 -18.08
N THR A 189 1.38 8.02 -17.34
CA THR A 189 1.06 7.07 -16.29
C THR A 189 0.38 7.79 -15.13
N LEU A 190 -0.13 7.03 -14.16
CA LEU A 190 -0.80 7.60 -12.99
C LEU A 190 0.16 8.46 -12.16
N LEU A 191 1.34 7.91 -11.84
CA LEU A 191 2.37 8.63 -11.10
C LEU A 191 2.85 9.88 -11.86
N GLU A 192 3.02 9.79 -13.18
CA GLU A 192 3.39 10.94 -14.01
C GLU A 192 2.32 12.03 -14.02
N THR A 193 1.05 11.65 -13.97
CA THR A 193 -0.07 12.60 -13.85
C THR A 193 0.01 13.35 -12.52
N TYR A 194 0.37 12.66 -11.44
CA TYR A 194 0.59 13.31 -10.13
C TYR A 194 1.83 14.18 -10.09
N LEU A 195 2.94 13.73 -10.70
CA LEU A 195 4.16 14.52 -10.84
C LEU A 195 3.97 15.80 -11.67
N SER A 196 2.98 15.81 -12.57
CA SER A 196 2.65 16.96 -13.41
C SER A 196 1.62 17.90 -12.77
N SER A 197 1.05 17.55 -11.61
CA SER A 197 0.04 18.35 -10.91
C SER A 197 0.70 19.52 -10.19
N PRO A 198 0.29 20.78 -10.43
CA PRO A 198 0.83 21.92 -9.70
C PRO A 198 0.41 21.93 -8.22
N GLU A 199 -0.58 21.13 -7.85
CA GLU A 199 -1.08 21.03 -6.49
C GLU A 199 -0.29 20.05 -5.63
N LEU A 200 0.59 19.20 -6.18
CA LEU A 200 1.41 18.24 -5.44
C LEU A 200 2.89 18.49 -5.71
N ASP A 201 3.71 18.45 -4.66
CA ASP A 201 5.17 18.45 -4.82
C ASP A 201 5.77 17.05 -4.60
N PHE A 202 7.10 16.99 -4.72
CA PHE A 202 7.84 15.73 -4.56
C PHE A 202 7.65 15.07 -3.18
N LYS A 203 7.57 15.86 -2.11
CA LYS A 203 7.40 15.36 -0.74
C LYS A 203 6.00 14.83 -0.50
N ASP A 204 5.00 15.49 -1.10
CA ASP A 204 3.63 14.97 -1.12
C ASP A 204 3.58 13.60 -1.81
N ILE A 205 4.24 13.47 -2.97
CA ILE A 205 4.26 12.24 -3.74
C ILE A 205 4.98 11.11 -2.99
N ILE A 206 6.09 11.38 -2.30
CA ILE A 206 6.73 10.38 -1.41
C ILE A 206 5.72 9.89 -0.36
N GLY A 207 5.04 10.81 0.33
CA GLY A 207 4.03 10.47 1.33
C GLY A 207 2.91 9.59 0.76
N VAL A 208 2.45 9.93 -0.44
CA VAL A 208 1.43 9.16 -1.17
C VAL A 208 1.93 7.75 -1.51
N ILE A 209 3.13 7.60 -2.06
CA ILE A 209 3.70 6.29 -2.39
C ILE A 209 3.83 5.42 -1.14
N CYS A 210 4.35 5.97 -0.04
CA CYS A 210 4.42 5.28 1.24
C CYS A 210 3.03 4.81 1.73
N ASP A 211 1.99 5.63 1.55
CA ASP A 211 0.62 5.27 1.92
C ASP A 211 0.03 4.16 1.04
N PHE A 212 0.32 4.17 -0.27
CA PHE A 212 -0.08 3.09 -1.18
C PHE A 212 0.65 1.79 -0.86
N LEU A 213 1.95 1.82 -0.59
CA LEU A 213 2.70 0.64 -0.16
C LEU A 213 2.18 0.09 1.18
N LEU A 214 1.82 0.97 2.13
CA LEU A 214 1.29 0.54 3.42
C LEU A 214 -0.12 -0.07 3.32
N ALA A 215 -1.02 0.56 2.55
CA ALA A 215 -2.42 0.14 2.42
C ALA A 215 -2.61 -1.00 1.41
N GLY A 216 -1.83 -1.01 0.32
CA GLY A 216 -1.97 -1.99 -0.75
C GLY A 216 -1.65 -3.41 -0.29
N ILE A 217 -0.62 -3.59 0.54
CA ILE A 217 -0.07 -4.90 0.87
C ILE A 217 -0.96 -5.67 1.86
N ASP A 218 -1.29 -5.08 3.01
CA ASP A 218 -1.91 -5.84 4.11
C ASP A 218 -3.44 -5.79 4.10
N THR A 219 -4.04 -4.66 3.74
CA THR A 219 -5.47 -4.46 3.97
C THR A 219 -6.31 -5.31 3.02
N VAL A 220 -5.91 -5.38 1.74
CA VAL A 220 -6.62 -6.18 0.75
C VAL A 220 -6.32 -7.68 0.93
N SER A 221 -5.08 -8.02 1.27
CA SER A 221 -4.69 -9.41 1.53
C SER A 221 -5.49 -10.02 2.67
N VAL A 222 -5.64 -9.31 3.79
CA VAL A 222 -6.43 -9.77 4.94
C VAL A 222 -7.92 -9.87 4.59
N ILE A 223 -8.47 -8.92 3.82
CA ILE A 223 -9.87 -8.97 3.39
C ILE A 223 -10.14 -10.20 2.53
N ILE A 224 -9.32 -10.45 1.51
CA ILE A 224 -9.50 -11.60 0.61
C ILE A 224 -9.28 -12.92 1.36
N TYR A 225 -8.24 -13.01 2.18
CA TYR A 225 -8.00 -14.21 2.99
C TYR A 225 -9.19 -14.52 3.90
N HIS A 226 -9.80 -13.50 4.52
CA HIS A 226 -11.02 -13.71 5.28
C HIS A 226 -12.19 -14.13 4.38
N LEU A 227 -12.44 -13.49 3.23
CA LEU A 227 -13.52 -13.92 2.33
C LEU A 227 -13.38 -15.39 1.91
N GLU A 228 -12.19 -15.84 1.53
CA GLU A 228 -11.92 -17.25 1.18
C GLU A 228 -12.16 -18.20 2.35
N VAL A 229 -11.65 -17.87 3.55
CA VAL A 229 -11.89 -18.67 4.76
C VAL A 229 -13.38 -18.78 5.03
N TRP A 230 -14.13 -17.69 4.92
CA TRP A 230 -15.58 -17.69 5.12
C TRP A 230 -16.33 -18.47 4.04
N GLU A 231 -15.90 -18.44 2.78
CA GLU A 231 -16.46 -19.28 1.72
C GLU A 231 -16.18 -20.77 1.93
N VAL A 232 -14.95 -21.13 2.30
CA VAL A 232 -14.57 -22.52 2.60
C VAL A 232 -15.34 -23.04 3.83
N PHE A 233 -15.46 -22.25 4.90
CA PHE A 233 -16.26 -22.62 6.07
C PHE A 233 -17.78 -22.61 5.78
N GLY A 234 -18.24 -21.74 4.90
CA GLY A 234 -19.62 -21.69 4.42
C GLY A 234 -20.01 -22.93 3.61
N LEU A 235 -19.16 -23.31 2.64
CA LEU A 235 -19.28 -24.54 1.85
C LEU A 235 -19.18 -25.80 2.72
N ALA A 236 -18.29 -25.81 3.72
CA ALA A 236 -18.17 -26.91 4.68
C ALA A 236 -19.37 -27.05 5.63
N ARG A 237 -20.10 -25.95 5.93
CA ARG A 237 -21.38 -26.00 6.64
C ARG A 237 -22.52 -26.49 5.75
N PHE A 238 -22.53 -26.07 4.48
CA PHE A 238 -23.56 -26.46 3.52
C PHE A 238 -23.50 -27.94 3.17
N THR A 239 -22.30 -28.53 3.09
CA THR A 239 -22.12 -29.99 2.89
C THR A 239 -22.52 -30.80 4.13
N ARG A 240 -22.35 -30.29 5.35
CA ARG A 240 -22.83 -30.97 6.57
C ARG A 240 -24.35 -30.93 6.75
N GLN A 241 -25.03 -29.90 6.27
CA GLN A 241 -26.50 -29.80 6.36
C GLN A 241 -27.24 -30.66 5.33
N ASN A 242 -26.59 -31.09 4.24
CA ASN A 242 -27.17 -31.96 3.21
C ASN A 242 -26.76 -33.44 3.35
N CYS A 243 -26.15 -33.83 4.48
CA CYS A 243 -25.79 -35.21 4.80
C CYS A 243 -26.54 -35.76 6.04
N VAL A 244 -27.75 -35.27 6.31
CA VAL A 244 -28.68 -35.86 7.28
C VAL A 244 -30.00 -36.15 6.60
#